data_AF-A0A2E6VDX4-F1
#
_entry.id   AF-A0A2E6VDX4-F1
#
_cell.length_a   1.000
_cell.length_b   1.000
_cell.length_c   1.000
_cell.angle_alpha   90.00
_cell.angle_beta   90.00
_cell.angle_gamma   90.00
#
_symmetry.space_group_name_H-M   'P 1'
#
loop_
_entity.id
_entity.type
_entity.pdbx_description
1 polymer ?
#
loop_
_entity_poly.entity_id
_entity_poly.type
_entity_poly.pdbx_seq_one_letter_code
_entity_poly.pdbx_strand_id
1 'polypeptide(L)'
;MTATETTTVEEVSIKMRLGKAEDFRIEVPELDTNGIWKTIKKPKIGQPYWLKSQVNNQFDNRNYQISEDTDWTEFKDYLRRDMVYVPLSYFELLEINQ
;
A
#
# COMPACT_ATOMS: atom_id res chain seq x y z
N MET A 1 41.50 11.76 -9.33
CA MET A 1 40.30 12.62 -9.42
C MET A 1 39.19 11.88 -8.73
N THR A 2 38.77 12.34 -7.55
CA THR A 2 37.72 11.69 -6.76
C THR A 2 36.41 12.42 -7.08
N ALA A 3 35.48 11.74 -7.75
CA ALA A 3 34.16 12.30 -8.01
C ALA A 3 33.38 12.30 -6.69
N THR A 4 33.07 13.49 -6.19
CA THR A 4 32.16 13.64 -5.05
C THR A 4 30.75 13.48 -5.59
N GLU A 5 30.14 12.31 -5.38
CA GLU A 5 28.73 12.10 -5.72
C GLU A 5 27.86 12.91 -4.76
N THR A 6 27.25 13.97 -5.28
CA THR A 6 26.27 14.76 -4.54
C THR A 6 25.00 13.91 -4.40
N THR A 7 24.76 13.36 -3.21
CA THR A 7 23.50 12.68 -2.91
C THR A 7 22.45 13.73 -2.53
N THR A 8 21.49 13.98 -3.42
CA THR A 8 20.33 14.80 -3.09
C THR A 8 19.37 13.95 -2.26
N VAL A 9 19.11 14.36 -1.02
CA VAL A 9 18.10 13.75 -0.16
C VAL A 9 16.85 14.61 -0.22
N GLU A 10 15.78 14.07 -0.77
CA GLU A 10 14.46 14.73 -0.77
C GLU A 10 13.63 14.18 0.39
N GLU A 11 13.09 15.10 1.19
CA GLU A 11 12.16 14.74 2.25
C GLU A 11 10.73 14.74 1.69
N VAL A 12 10.03 13.62 1.87
CA VAL A 12 8.66 13.43 1.37
C VAL A 12 7.74 13.08 2.54
N SER A 13 6.56 13.70 2.54
CA SER A 13 5.49 13.38 3.48
C SER A 13 4.36 12.64 2.79
N ILE A 14 3.76 11.67 3.51
CA ILE A 14 2.65 10.87 3.02
C ILE A 14 1.52 10.94 4.03
N LYS A 15 0.35 11.43 3.58
CA LYS A 15 -0.88 11.36 4.36
C LYS A 15 -1.46 9.96 4.20
N MET A 16 -1.64 9.25 5.30
CA MET A 16 -2.18 7.89 5.32
C MET A 16 -3.49 7.82 6.11
N ARG A 17 -4.34 6.85 5.76
CA ARG A 17 -5.52 6.49 6.53
C ARG A 17 -5.56 4.99 6.79
N LEU A 18 -6.43 4.58 7.70
CA LEU A 18 -6.69 3.17 7.91
C LEU A 18 -7.20 2.52 6.61
N GLY A 19 -6.60 1.38 6.29
CA GLY A 19 -6.94 0.57 5.12
C GLY A 19 -8.27 -0.15 5.32
N LYS A 20 -9.03 -0.27 4.25
CA LYS A 20 -10.27 -1.03 4.16
C LYS A 20 -10.11 -2.15 3.15
N ALA A 21 -10.93 -3.20 3.27
CA ALA A 21 -10.89 -4.32 2.33
C ALA A 21 -11.10 -3.92 0.86
N GLU A 22 -11.80 -2.81 0.60
CA GLU A 22 -12.01 -2.26 -0.73
C GLU A 22 -10.77 -1.65 -1.36
N ASP A 23 -9.79 -1.22 -0.56
CA ASP A 23 -8.55 -0.64 -1.07
C ASP A 23 -7.64 -1.68 -1.74
N PHE A 24 -7.83 -2.96 -1.39
CA PHE A 24 -6.97 -4.07 -1.79
C PHE A 24 -7.61 -5.01 -2.81
N ARG A 25 -8.74 -4.61 -3.40
CA ARG A 25 -9.44 -5.40 -4.42
C ARG A 25 -9.82 -4.54 -5.61
N ILE A 26 -9.87 -5.17 -6.77
CA ILE A 26 -10.42 -4.61 -8.00
C ILE A 26 -11.57 -5.47 -8.47
N GLU A 27 -12.52 -4.84 -9.15
CA GLU A 27 -13.63 -5.51 -9.80
C GLU A 27 -13.29 -5.68 -11.28
N VAL A 28 -13.23 -6.92 -11.73
CA VAL A 28 -12.85 -7.27 -13.10
C VAL A 28 -14.02 -8.01 -13.74
N PRO A 29 -14.48 -7.61 -14.94
CA PRO A 29 -15.43 -8.40 -15.70
C PRO A 29 -14.74 -9.66 -16.24
N GLU A 30 -15.30 -10.82 -15.94
CA GLU A 30 -14.84 -12.11 -16.44
C GLU A 30 -16.02 -12.88 -17.06
N LEU A 31 -15.75 -13.57 -18.16
CA LEU A 31 -16.74 -14.39 -18.85
C LEU A 31 -16.82 -15.75 -18.17
N ASP A 32 -18.02 -16.16 -17.73
CA ASP A 32 -18.20 -17.50 -17.16
C ASP A 32 -18.21 -18.59 -18.24
N THR A 33 -18.25 -19.86 -17.80
CA THR A 33 -18.27 -21.03 -18.68
C THR A 33 -19.48 -21.10 -19.62
N ASN A 34 -20.52 -20.30 -19.38
CA ASN A 34 -21.74 -20.21 -20.18
C ASN A 34 -21.77 -18.96 -21.08
N GLY A 35 -20.68 -18.19 -21.13
CA GLY A 35 -20.62 -16.96 -21.93
C GLY A 35 -21.30 -15.76 -21.29
N ILE A 36 -21.58 -15.78 -19.99
CA ILE A 36 -22.21 -14.68 -19.25
C ILE A 36 -21.13 -13.84 -18.56
N TRP A 37 -21.16 -12.53 -18.80
CA TRP A 37 -20.29 -11.59 -18.09
C TRP A 37 -20.65 -11.51 -16.60
N LYS A 38 -19.65 -11.73 -15.75
CA LYS A 38 -19.76 -11.57 -14.29
C LYS A 38 -18.66 -10.66 -13.78
N THR A 39 -19.00 -9.84 -12.80
CA THR A 39 -18.01 -9.06 -12.07
C THR A 39 -17.44 -9.90 -10.95
N ILE A 40 -16.13 -10.13 -10.98
CA ILE A 40 -15.41 -10.84 -9.91
C ILE A 40 -14.44 -9.90 -9.20
N LYS A 41 -14.17 -10.20 -7.93
CA LYS A 41 -13.24 -9.43 -7.10
C LYS A 41 -11.87 -10.11 -7.13
N LYS A 42 -10.85 -9.41 -7.62
CA LYS A 42 -9.45 -9.86 -7.62
C LYS A 42 -8.61 -8.98 -6.70
N PRO A 43 -7.50 -9.47 -6.15
CA PRO A 43 -6.53 -8.64 -5.45
C PRO A 43 -6.05 -7.46 -6.31
N LYS A 44 -5.87 -6.30 -5.68
CA LYS A 44 -5.24 -5.14 -6.32
C LYS A 44 -3.72 -5.24 -6.18
N ILE A 45 -3.08 -6.00 -7.07
CA ILE A 45 -1.62 -6.18 -7.08
C ILE A 45 -0.91 -4.83 -7.21
N GLY A 46 0.20 -4.68 -6.48
CA GLY A 46 1.00 -3.46 -6.44
C GLY A 46 0.45 -2.36 -5.53
N GLN A 47 -0.76 -2.52 -4.95
CA GLN A 47 -1.31 -1.54 -4.02
C GLN A 47 -0.38 -1.37 -2.81
N PRO A 48 0.23 -0.19 -2.60
CA PRO A 48 1.08 0.04 -1.45
C PRO A 48 0.27 0.16 -0.16
N TYR A 49 0.85 -0.31 0.93
CA TYR A 49 0.36 -0.12 2.29
C TYR A 49 1.51 -0.06 3.30
N TRP A 50 1.23 0.51 4.46
CA TRP A 50 2.13 0.56 5.60
C TRP A 50 1.53 -0.20 6.76
N LEU A 51 2.39 -0.78 7.57
CA LEU A 51 2.01 -1.43 8.81
C LEU A 51 2.30 -0.52 9.99
N LYS A 52 1.32 -0.44 10.90
CA LYS A 52 1.46 0.21 12.20
C LYS A 52 1.50 -0.86 13.28
N SER A 53 2.56 -0.88 14.06
CA SER A 53 2.69 -1.81 15.18
C SER A 53 1.73 -1.43 16.30
N GLN A 54 0.99 -2.41 16.81
CA GLN A 54 0.10 -2.24 17.97
C GLN A 54 0.87 -2.15 19.29
N VAL A 55 2.15 -2.56 19.31
CA VAL A 55 2.96 -2.57 20.55
C VAL A 55 3.54 -1.20 20.86
N ASN A 56 4.11 -0.53 19.86
CA ASN A 56 4.80 0.75 20.04
C ASN A 56 4.12 1.91 19.28
N ASN A 57 3.01 1.64 18.59
CA ASN A 57 2.24 2.63 17.83
C ASN A 57 3.03 3.32 16.70
N GLN A 58 4.16 2.75 16.28
CA GLN A 58 5.00 3.26 15.21
C GLN A 58 4.67 2.61 13.87
N PHE A 59 4.86 3.38 12.79
CA PHE A 59 4.83 2.86 11.43
C PHE A 59 6.15 2.18 11.09
N ASP A 60 6.06 1.10 10.32
CA ASP A 60 7.24 0.60 9.60
C ASP A 60 7.75 1.70 8.64
N ASN A 61 9.06 1.82 8.50
CA ASN A 61 9.66 2.83 7.64
C ASN A 61 9.60 2.44 6.16
N ARG A 62 9.18 1.21 5.84
CA ARG A 62 9.00 0.72 4.48
C ARG A 62 7.52 0.58 4.15
N ASN A 63 7.22 0.78 2.88
CA ASN A 63 5.95 0.32 2.34
C ASN A 63 6.04 -1.17 1.98
N TYR A 64 4.91 -1.85 2.14
CA TYR A 64 4.64 -3.15 1.58
C TYR A 64 3.74 -2.98 0.37
N GLN A 65 3.61 -4.03 -0.44
CA GLN A 65 2.74 -4.05 -1.61
C GLN A 65 2.00 -5.37 -1.68
N ILE A 66 0.73 -5.34 -2.10
CA ILE A 66 0.01 -6.57 -2.44
C ILE A 66 0.70 -7.25 -3.62
N SER A 67 1.00 -8.53 -3.48
CA SER A 67 1.62 -9.38 -4.49
C SER A 67 0.87 -10.71 -4.61
N GLU A 68 1.21 -11.50 -5.62
CA GLU A 68 0.68 -12.87 -5.77
C GLU A 68 1.05 -13.77 -4.58
N ASP A 69 2.19 -13.50 -3.93
CA ASP A 69 2.70 -14.24 -2.78
C ASP A 69 2.14 -13.76 -1.43
N THR A 70 1.17 -12.83 -1.44
CA THR A 70 0.59 -12.30 -0.20
C THR A 70 -0.15 -13.39 0.58
N ASP A 71 0.26 -13.62 1.84
CA ASP A 71 -0.52 -14.46 2.76
C ASP A 71 -1.80 -13.73 3.16
N TRP A 72 -2.91 -14.12 2.52
CA TRP A 72 -4.22 -13.53 2.74
C TRP A 72 -4.82 -13.82 4.11
N THR A 73 -4.34 -14.85 4.82
CA THR A 73 -4.81 -15.16 6.17
C THR A 73 -4.23 -14.16 7.14
N GLU A 74 -2.91 -13.97 7.09
CA GLU A 74 -2.20 -13.01 7.92
C GLU A 74 -2.62 -11.57 7.59
N PHE A 75 -2.68 -11.21 6.31
CA PHE A 75 -3.06 -9.87 5.88
C PHE A 75 -4.46 -9.47 6.37
N LYS A 76 -5.42 -10.41 6.38
CA LYS A 76 -6.77 -10.16 6.93
C LYS A 76 -6.75 -9.94 8.43
N ASP A 77 -5.86 -10.61 9.16
CA ASP A 77 -5.70 -10.38 10.60
C ASP A 77 -5.15 -8.98 10.86
N TYR A 78 -4.14 -8.55 10.10
CA TYR A 78 -3.61 -7.19 10.18
C TYR A 78 -4.66 -6.12 9.87
N LEU A 79 -5.47 -6.33 8.82
CA LEU A 79 -6.60 -5.45 8.49
C LEU A 79 -7.63 -5.35 9.62
N ARG A 80 -7.96 -6.47 10.28
CA ARG A 80 -8.93 -6.50 11.39
C ARG A 80 -8.41 -5.86 12.67
N ARG A 81 -7.09 -5.83 12.85
CA ARG A 81 -6.41 -5.24 14.01
C ARG A 81 -6.03 -3.78 13.80
N ASP A 82 -6.59 -3.15 12.79
CA ASP A 82 -6.32 -1.76 12.41
C ASP A 82 -4.81 -1.47 12.23
N MET A 83 -4.06 -2.45 11.71
CA MET A 83 -2.61 -2.32 11.50
C MET A 83 -2.25 -1.85 10.09
N VAL A 84 -3.17 -1.98 9.13
CA VAL A 84 -2.90 -1.70 7.71
C VAL A 84 -3.34 -0.28 7.38
N TYR A 85 -2.43 0.51 6.82
CA TYR A 85 -2.69 1.89 6.40
C TYR A 85 -2.38 2.07 4.91
N VAL A 86 -3.19 2.88 4.24
CA VAL A 86 -3.05 3.19 2.80
C VAL A 86 -2.85 4.68 2.60
N PRO A 87 -2.08 5.10 1.57
CA PRO A 87 -1.90 6.51 1.25
C PRO A 87 -3.23 7.13 0.76
N LEU A 88 -3.50 8.37 1.18
CA LEU A 88 -4.64 9.16 0.73
C LEU A 88 -4.39 9.90 -0.59
N SER A 89 -3.13 10.27 -0.87
CA SER A 89 -2.72 11.03 -2.05
C SER A 89 -1.31 10.65 -2.50
N TYR A 90 -0.89 11.22 -3.63
CA TYR A 90 0.52 11.23 -4.05
C TYR A 90 1.39 11.94 -3.00
N PHE A 91 2.67 11.55 -2.95
CA PHE A 91 3.68 12.11 -2.04
C PHE A 91 3.72 13.63 -2.15
N GLU A 92 3.66 14.33 -1.02
CA GLU A 92 3.85 15.78 -0.96
C GLU A 92 5.34 16.02 -0.66
N LEU A 93 6.05 16.67 -1.59
CA LEU A 93 7.41 17.16 -1.35
C LEU A 93 7.35 18.17 -0.20
N LEU A 94 8.18 17.97 0.81
CA LEU A 94 8.32 18.97 1.87
C LEU A 94 9.21 20.09 1.33
N GLU A 95 8.67 21.30 1.22
CA GLU A 95 9.48 22.48 0.95
C GLU A 95 10.44 22.68 2.14
N ILE A 96 11.70 22.31 1.95
CA ILE A 96 12.76 22.63 2.89
C ILE A 96 13.06 24.12 2.66
N ASN A 97 12.47 24.98 3.48
CA ASN A 97 12.90 26.38 3.57
C ASN A 97 14.37 26.37 4.02
N GLN A 98 15.27 26.66 3.08
CA GLN A 98 16.69 26.92 3.34
C GLN A 98 16.89 28.25 4.07
#